data_AF-A0A8T2Z4Z3-F1
#
_entry.id   AF-A0A8T2Z4Z3-F1
#
_cell.length_a   1.000
_cell.length_b   1.000
_cell.length_c   1.000
_cell.angle_alpha   90.00
_cell.angle_beta   90.00
_cell.angle_gamma   90.00
#
_symmetry.space_group_name_H-M   'P 1'
#
loop_
_entity.id
_entity.type
_entity.pdbx_description
1 polymer ?
#
loop_
_entity_poly.entity_id
_entity_poly.type
_entity_poly.pdbx_seq_one_letter_code
_entity_poly.pdbx_strand_id
1 'polypeptide(L)'
;MEALNASFVPSPHIPATPAQVLRKSQFLHFQFSSIPSSFVQSYDRNKSSSKIHTTLSSSVSTETLDPTEPALETDSQQETFDWYAQWYPVMPVCDLDKRVPHAKTVMGLDLVVWWDRNENEWKVFDDTCPHRLAPLSEGRIDQWGRLQCVYHGWCFNGSGDCKFIPQAPPDGPPVHTFKKACVAAYPTTVQNDIVWFWPNSSPEYKDILSSKKPPYIAELDDPSYIKTMGNREFPFGYEILIENLVDPAHVPYAHFKLLPGPPAKNRVKLDREGGAPIDITINKLDKEGFHASRFGGITNFMAPCVYKSAFGLPPKKGNEPQRRGLLLFFCVPVGPGKSRLIYTFPRNFGVWMDRIMPRWVFHLSQNRILDSDLYLLHLEVTPLP
;
A
#
# COMPACT_ATOMS: atom_id res chain seq x y z
N MET A 1 -43.45 45.13 -11.99
CA MET A 1 -43.21 45.99 -10.82
C MET A 1 -43.68 45.22 -9.61
N GLU A 2 -42.76 44.50 -8.95
CA GLU A 2 -42.97 43.96 -7.60
C GLU A 2 -41.57 43.77 -7.02
N ALA A 3 -41.32 44.47 -5.92
CA ALA A 3 -40.00 44.70 -5.35
C ALA A 3 -39.60 43.55 -4.41
N LEU A 4 -38.34 43.13 -4.55
CA LEU A 4 -37.64 42.18 -3.67
C LEU A 4 -37.41 42.82 -2.30
N ASN A 5 -37.96 42.23 -1.23
CA ASN A 5 -37.58 42.52 0.15
C ASN A 5 -36.34 41.70 0.52
N ALA A 6 -35.18 42.35 0.49
CA ALA A 6 -33.94 41.80 1.05
C ALA A 6 -33.92 41.99 2.58
N SER A 7 -33.89 40.88 3.32
CA SER A 7 -33.75 40.89 4.78
C SER A 7 -32.26 40.84 5.14
N PHE A 8 -31.74 41.92 5.72
CA PHE A 8 -30.38 41.98 6.27
C PHE A 8 -30.32 41.25 7.60
N VAL A 9 -29.47 40.22 7.70
CA VAL A 9 -29.10 39.58 8.96
C VAL A 9 -27.80 40.23 9.46
N PRO A 10 -27.72 40.71 10.71
CA PRO A 10 -26.47 41.25 11.24
C PRO A 10 -25.50 40.13 11.64
N SER A 11 -24.25 40.24 11.20
CA SER A 11 -23.14 39.37 11.62
C SER A 11 -22.87 39.48 13.13
N PRO A 12 -22.62 38.38 13.85
CA PRO A 12 -22.20 38.45 15.24
C PRO A 12 -20.74 38.91 15.34
N HIS A 13 -20.52 40.04 16.01
CA HIS A 13 -19.20 40.51 16.45
C HIS A 13 -18.62 39.54 17.48
N ILE A 14 -17.45 38.97 17.18
CA ILE A 14 -16.61 38.24 18.13
C ILE A 14 -15.64 39.26 18.77
N PRO A 15 -15.58 39.42 20.10
CA PRO A 15 -14.59 40.28 20.75
C PRO A 15 -13.19 39.66 20.62
N ALA A 16 -12.22 40.46 20.17
CA ALA A 16 -10.81 40.09 20.15
C ALA A 16 -10.23 40.11 21.57
N THR A 17 -9.84 38.95 22.09
CA THR A 17 -9.09 38.81 23.34
C THR A 17 -7.59 39.09 23.08
N PRO A 18 -6.85 39.74 24.00
CA PRO A 18 -5.45 40.07 23.77
C PRO A 18 -4.56 38.82 23.68
N ALA A 19 -3.62 38.83 22.73
CA ALA A 19 -2.65 37.78 22.52
C ALA A 19 -1.82 37.52 23.79
N GLN A 20 -2.05 36.37 24.43
CA GLN A 20 -1.12 35.84 25.43
C GLN A 20 0.08 35.23 24.69
N VAL A 21 1.26 35.77 25.00
CA VAL A 21 2.55 35.25 24.56
C VAL A 21 2.70 33.80 25.06
N LEU A 22 2.53 32.85 24.15
CA LEU A 22 2.83 31.44 24.40
C LEU A 22 4.34 31.29 24.63
N ARG A 23 4.72 31.10 25.90
CA ARG A 23 6.05 30.61 26.27
C ARG A 23 6.30 29.30 25.54
N LYS A 24 7.48 29.17 24.93
CA LYS A 24 8.03 27.94 24.34
C LYS A 24 7.71 26.73 25.23
N SER A 25 6.75 25.92 24.81
CA SER A 25 6.55 24.58 25.35
C SER A 25 7.80 23.77 25.04
N GLN A 26 8.47 23.33 26.10
CA GLN A 26 9.54 22.34 26.03
C GLN A 26 8.94 21.07 25.45
N PHE A 27 9.21 20.80 24.17
CA PHE A 27 9.01 19.50 23.59
C PHE A 27 9.83 18.50 24.40
N LEU A 28 9.16 17.53 25.01
CA LEU A 28 9.79 16.37 25.62
C LEU A 28 10.56 15.61 24.54
N HIS A 29 11.85 15.88 24.47
CA HIS A 29 12.82 15.05 23.76
C HIS A 29 12.85 13.69 24.47
N PHE A 30 12.06 12.73 24.00
CA PHE A 30 12.27 11.33 24.36
C PHE A 30 13.53 10.84 23.64
N GLN A 31 14.69 11.16 24.21
CA GLN A 31 15.91 10.40 23.94
C GLN A 31 15.72 9.02 24.55
N PHE A 32 15.70 7.99 23.69
CA PHE A 32 15.96 6.63 24.16
C PHE A 32 17.38 6.63 24.75
N SER A 33 17.45 6.53 26.07
CA SER A 33 18.68 6.48 26.84
C SER A 33 19.55 5.33 26.38
N SER A 34 20.69 5.65 25.76
CA SER A 34 21.86 4.79 25.71
C SER A 34 22.42 4.67 27.13
N ILE A 35 22.52 3.44 27.63
CA ILE A 35 23.17 3.13 28.91
C ILE A 35 24.69 3.43 28.78
N PRO A 36 25.36 3.95 29.84
CA PRO A 36 26.76 4.37 29.75
C PRO A 36 27.70 3.16 29.77
N SER A 37 28.64 3.11 28.82
CA SER A 37 29.80 2.22 28.90
C SER A 37 30.87 2.86 29.79
N SER A 38 31.07 2.30 30.98
CA SER A 38 32.25 2.56 31.80
C SER A 38 32.99 1.25 32.01
N PHE A 39 34.11 1.03 31.31
CA PHE A 39 35.40 0.68 31.92
C PHE A 39 36.54 0.51 30.88
N VAL A 40 37.53 1.39 31.02
CA VAL A 40 38.99 1.18 31.03
C VAL A 40 39.72 0.64 29.78
N GLN A 41 40.52 1.59 29.26
CA GLN A 41 41.80 1.46 28.53
C GLN A 41 42.67 0.24 28.89
N SER A 42 43.23 -0.37 27.84
CA SER A 42 44.65 -0.73 27.84
C SER A 42 45.25 -0.34 26.50
N TYR A 43 46.32 0.44 26.59
CA TYR A 43 47.30 0.72 25.55
C TYR A 43 47.79 -0.59 24.92
N ASP A 44 47.96 -0.60 23.60
CA ASP A 44 49.24 -1.06 23.07
C ASP A 44 49.62 -0.32 21.78
N ARG A 45 50.87 0.14 21.80
CA ARG A 45 51.55 0.84 20.71
C ARG A 45 51.90 -0.18 19.63
N ASN A 46 51.65 0.13 18.37
CA ASN A 46 52.67 -0.12 17.36
C ASN A 46 52.65 0.91 16.24
N LYS A 47 53.82 1.55 16.07
CA LYS A 47 54.18 2.43 14.98
C LYS A 47 54.29 1.61 13.70
N SER A 48 53.72 2.09 12.60
CA SER A 48 54.36 1.93 11.30
C SER A 48 54.02 3.13 10.41
N SER A 49 55.04 3.60 9.72
CA SER A 49 55.16 4.91 9.10
C SER A 49 54.90 4.88 7.59
N SER A 50 54.16 5.90 7.11
CA SER A 50 54.33 6.58 5.82
C SER A 50 53.98 5.76 4.55
N LYS A 51 53.56 6.30 3.41
CA LYS A 51 53.59 7.64 2.80
C LYS A 51 52.33 7.85 1.96
N ILE A 52 51.96 9.12 1.80
CA ILE A 52 51.04 9.64 0.80
C ILE A 52 51.68 9.52 -0.59
N HIS A 53 50.95 8.99 -1.57
CA HIS A 53 51.22 9.22 -2.99
C HIS A 53 49.91 9.49 -3.73
N THR A 54 49.80 10.72 -4.22
CA THR A 54 48.84 11.18 -5.22
C THR A 54 49.47 10.94 -6.59
N THR A 55 48.83 10.19 -7.48
CA THR A 55 48.96 10.38 -8.95
C THR A 55 47.85 9.66 -9.72
N LEU A 56 47.12 10.47 -10.49
CA LEU A 56 46.47 10.25 -11.79
C LEU A 56 45.89 8.88 -12.20
N SER A 57 44.58 8.92 -12.47
CA SER A 57 43.90 8.52 -13.72
C SER A 57 44.59 7.46 -14.59
N SER A 58 44.01 6.26 -14.62
CA SER A 58 44.16 5.32 -15.73
C SER A 58 42.82 4.65 -16.02
N SER A 59 42.39 4.82 -17.27
CA SER A 59 41.24 4.17 -17.93
C SER A 59 41.26 2.65 -17.73
N VAL A 60 40.14 2.10 -17.24
CA VAL A 60 39.92 0.66 -17.19
C VAL A 60 39.40 0.22 -18.55
N SER A 61 40.22 -0.56 -19.27
CA SER A 61 39.82 -1.31 -20.46
C SER A 61 39.05 -2.56 -20.01
N THR A 62 37.85 -2.73 -20.58
CA THR A 62 37.01 -3.90 -20.41
C THR A 62 37.64 -5.11 -21.12
N GLU A 63 38.05 -6.13 -20.35
CA GLU A 63 38.30 -7.46 -20.90
C GLU A 63 37.01 -8.28 -20.84
N THR A 64 36.55 -8.69 -22.01
CA THR A 64 35.40 -9.53 -22.27
C THR A 64 35.69 -10.96 -21.80
N LEU A 65 34.92 -11.47 -20.82
CA LEU A 65 34.93 -12.88 -20.46
C LEU A 65 33.72 -13.59 -21.09
N ASP A 66 34.01 -14.68 -21.78
CA ASP A 66 33.08 -15.63 -22.41
C ASP A 66 31.97 -16.10 -21.45
N PRO A 67 30.69 -16.11 -21.87
CA PRO A 67 29.64 -16.76 -21.11
C PRO A 67 29.52 -18.22 -21.57
N THR A 68 30.23 -19.13 -20.91
CA THR A 68 29.89 -20.55 -20.94
C THR A 68 29.52 -21.01 -19.53
N GLU A 69 28.35 -20.61 -19.07
CA GLU A 69 27.62 -21.34 -18.02
C GLU A 69 26.41 -22.02 -18.67
N PRO A 70 26.10 -23.28 -18.33
CA PRO A 70 24.99 -24.00 -18.93
C PRO A 70 23.69 -23.31 -18.50
N ALA A 71 23.00 -22.72 -19.48
CA ALA A 71 21.62 -22.32 -19.32
C ALA A 71 20.83 -23.53 -18.80
N LEU A 72 20.15 -23.35 -17.67
CA LEU A 72 19.06 -24.22 -17.27
C LEU A 72 18.02 -24.16 -18.41
N GLU A 73 18.08 -25.12 -19.32
CA GLU A 73 17.03 -25.37 -20.30
C GLU A 73 15.78 -25.81 -19.52
N THR A 74 15.00 -24.84 -19.05
CA THR A 74 13.61 -25.10 -18.66
C THR A 74 12.81 -25.20 -19.95
N ASP A 75 12.70 -26.42 -20.46
CA ASP A 75 11.61 -26.82 -21.34
C ASP A 75 10.29 -26.68 -20.55
N SER A 76 9.66 -25.52 -20.69
CA SER A 76 8.29 -25.32 -20.23
C SER A 76 7.63 -24.35 -21.19
N GLN A 77 6.52 -24.77 -21.80
CA GLN A 77 5.55 -23.86 -22.37
C GLN A 77 5.30 -22.76 -21.34
N GLN A 78 5.85 -21.57 -21.59
CA GLN A 78 5.86 -20.49 -20.63
C GLN A 78 4.42 -20.02 -20.47
N GLU A 79 3.73 -20.56 -19.47
CA GLU A 79 2.34 -20.21 -19.20
C GLU A 79 2.26 -18.70 -18.98
N THR A 80 1.58 -18.01 -19.88
CA THR A 80 1.46 -16.56 -19.84
C THR A 80 0.59 -16.14 -18.65
N PHE A 81 1.07 -15.18 -17.87
CA PHE A 81 0.29 -14.60 -16.77
C PHE A 81 -0.76 -13.65 -17.33
N ASP A 82 -2.04 -13.98 -17.15
CA ASP A 82 -3.14 -13.09 -17.52
C ASP A 82 -3.39 -12.08 -16.40
N TRP A 83 -2.97 -10.83 -16.64
CA TRP A 83 -3.13 -9.71 -15.72
C TRP A 83 -4.58 -9.28 -15.52
N TYR A 84 -5.46 -9.48 -16.51
CA TYR A 84 -6.87 -9.08 -16.42
C TYR A 84 -7.76 -10.16 -15.80
N ALA A 85 -7.23 -11.37 -15.65
CA ALA A 85 -7.88 -12.47 -14.96
C ALA A 85 -7.42 -12.64 -13.50
N GLN A 86 -7.20 -11.53 -12.77
CA GLN A 86 -6.77 -11.53 -11.36
C GLN A 86 -7.58 -10.56 -10.50
N TRP A 87 -7.54 -10.78 -9.18
CA TRP A 87 -8.09 -9.84 -8.20
C TRP A 87 -7.04 -8.82 -7.79
N TYR A 88 -7.42 -7.53 -7.79
CA TYR A 88 -6.56 -6.44 -7.35
C TYR A 88 -7.15 -5.72 -6.14
N PRO A 89 -6.32 -5.40 -5.13
CA PRO A 89 -6.78 -4.63 -3.99
C PRO A 89 -6.86 -3.15 -4.38
N VAL A 90 -7.97 -2.52 -4.02
CA VAL A 90 -8.22 -1.11 -4.34
C VAL A 90 -7.80 -0.23 -3.17
N MET A 91 -8.41 -0.43 -2.01
CA MET A 91 -8.18 0.34 -0.79
C MET A 91 -8.57 -0.44 0.48
N PRO A 92 -7.93 -0.17 1.63
CA PRO A 92 -8.44 -0.59 2.93
C PRO A 92 -9.80 0.05 3.22
N VAL A 93 -10.74 -0.74 3.76
CA VAL A 93 -12.09 -0.26 4.12
C VAL A 93 -12.01 0.87 5.17
N CYS A 94 -11.02 0.84 6.05
CA CYS A 94 -10.82 1.85 7.09
C CYS A 94 -10.39 3.22 6.57
N ASP A 95 -10.01 3.33 5.30
CA ASP A 95 -9.65 4.58 4.63
C ASP A 95 -10.72 5.06 3.64
N LEU A 96 -11.90 4.40 3.64
CA LEU A 96 -13.05 4.77 2.82
C LEU A 96 -14.20 5.27 3.70
N ASP A 97 -14.77 6.41 3.32
CA ASP A 97 -15.97 6.97 3.94
C ASP A 97 -17.21 6.55 3.16
N LYS A 98 -18.11 5.80 3.80
CA LYS A 98 -19.37 5.31 3.20
C LYS A 98 -20.34 6.41 2.76
N ARG A 99 -20.08 7.68 3.11
CA ARG A 99 -20.96 8.82 2.80
C ARG A 99 -20.67 9.42 1.42
N VAL A 100 -19.47 9.21 0.89
CA VAL A 100 -19.00 9.83 -0.36
C VAL A 100 -18.37 8.78 -1.28
N PRO A 101 -18.45 8.96 -2.60
CA PRO A 101 -17.67 8.17 -3.54
C PRO A 101 -16.18 8.57 -3.51
N HIS A 102 -15.29 7.67 -3.91
CA HIS A 102 -13.83 7.85 -3.86
C HIS A 102 -13.20 7.53 -5.21
N ALA A 103 -12.44 8.48 -5.77
CA ALA A 103 -11.64 8.26 -6.98
C ALA A 103 -10.42 7.38 -6.65
N LYS A 104 -10.17 6.35 -7.46
CA LYS A 104 -8.99 5.50 -7.40
C LYS A 104 -8.55 5.07 -8.79
N THR A 105 -7.26 4.91 -8.98
CA THR A 105 -6.73 4.27 -10.20
C THR A 105 -6.05 2.95 -9.83
N VAL A 106 -6.31 1.90 -10.60
CA VAL A 106 -5.63 0.60 -10.52
C VAL A 106 -5.46 0.04 -11.93
N MET A 107 -4.26 -0.42 -12.28
CA MET A 107 -3.89 -0.86 -13.64
C MET A 107 -4.18 0.17 -14.75
N GLY A 108 -4.11 1.47 -14.42
CA GLY A 108 -4.48 2.54 -15.34
C GLY A 108 -5.99 2.69 -15.59
N LEU A 109 -6.84 1.89 -14.92
CA LEU A 109 -8.29 2.05 -14.93
C LEU A 109 -8.67 3.08 -13.87
N ASP A 110 -9.42 4.11 -14.27
CA ASP A 110 -10.00 5.09 -13.36
C ASP A 110 -11.33 4.57 -12.81
N LEU A 111 -11.38 4.43 -11.48
CA LEU A 111 -12.41 3.73 -10.74
C LEU A 111 -13.06 4.64 -9.71
N VAL A 112 -14.38 4.50 -9.55
CA VAL A 112 -15.10 5.05 -8.41
C VAL A 112 -15.44 3.94 -7.42
N VAL A 113 -14.93 4.06 -6.21
CA VAL A 113 -15.30 3.19 -5.07
C VAL A 113 -16.38 3.89 -4.26
N TRP A 114 -17.54 3.27 -4.11
CA TRP A 114 -18.66 3.88 -3.40
C TRP A 114 -19.48 2.85 -2.63
N TRP A 115 -20.24 3.34 -1.64
CA TRP A 115 -21.07 2.50 -0.78
C TRP A 115 -22.51 2.47 -1.29
N ASP A 116 -22.96 1.32 -1.79
CA ASP A 116 -24.37 1.13 -2.12
C ASP A 116 -25.17 0.91 -0.83
N ARG A 117 -26.03 1.88 -0.49
CA ARG A 117 -26.86 1.79 0.73
C ARG A 117 -28.00 0.80 0.59
N ASN A 118 -28.40 0.45 -0.63
CA ASN A 118 -29.48 -0.50 -0.86
C ASN A 118 -29.00 -1.93 -0.67
N GLU A 119 -27.77 -2.24 -1.10
CA GLU A 119 -27.15 -3.56 -0.95
C GLU A 119 -26.28 -3.67 0.32
N ASN A 120 -25.93 -2.55 0.96
CA ASN A 120 -24.96 -2.47 2.07
C ASN A 120 -23.59 -3.06 1.70
N GLU A 121 -23.11 -2.70 0.51
CA GLU A 121 -21.85 -3.21 -0.02
C GLU A 121 -21.04 -2.10 -0.68
N TRP A 122 -19.70 -2.27 -0.67
CA TRP A 122 -18.81 -1.47 -1.50
C TRP A 122 -18.92 -1.94 -2.95
N LYS A 123 -18.99 -0.98 -3.89
CA LYS A 123 -19.02 -1.23 -5.32
C LYS A 123 -17.92 -0.44 -6.01
N VAL A 124 -17.39 -0.99 -7.10
CA VAL A 124 -16.35 -0.39 -7.93
C VAL A 124 -16.85 -0.28 -9.36
N PHE A 125 -16.98 0.94 -9.87
CA PHE A 125 -17.38 1.23 -11.26
C PHE A 125 -16.27 1.96 -12.02
N ASP A 126 -16.41 2.05 -13.34
CA ASP A 126 -15.71 3.10 -14.10
C ASP A 126 -15.99 4.47 -13.48
N ASP A 127 -14.95 5.29 -13.30
CA ASP A 127 -15.10 6.66 -12.84
C ASP A 127 -15.51 7.61 -13.98
N THR A 128 -16.49 7.20 -14.78
CA THR A 128 -16.88 7.92 -15.99
C THR A 128 -18.37 7.76 -16.23
N CYS A 129 -19.10 8.86 -16.15
CA CYS A 129 -20.52 8.87 -16.41
C CYS A 129 -20.79 8.61 -17.92
N PRO A 130 -21.61 7.61 -18.29
CA PRO A 130 -21.86 7.27 -19.70
C PRO A 130 -22.57 8.37 -20.50
N HIS A 131 -23.10 9.40 -19.84
CA HIS A 131 -23.77 10.52 -20.51
C HIS A 131 -22.76 11.50 -21.15
N ARG A 132 -21.82 12.03 -20.36
CA ARG A 132 -20.88 13.10 -20.79
C ARG A 132 -19.50 12.98 -20.13
N LEU A 133 -19.14 11.76 -19.71
CA LEU A 133 -17.83 11.39 -19.18
C LEU A 133 -17.39 12.13 -17.92
N ALA A 134 -18.32 12.76 -17.19
CA ALA A 134 -18.02 13.37 -15.91
C ALA A 134 -17.58 12.30 -14.90
N PRO A 135 -16.57 12.57 -14.04
CA PRO A 135 -16.16 11.66 -13.00
C PRO A 135 -17.32 11.44 -12.01
N LEU A 136 -17.63 10.18 -11.74
CA LEU A 136 -18.68 9.78 -10.81
C LEU A 136 -18.22 9.91 -9.35
N SER A 137 -16.91 9.86 -9.12
CA SER A 137 -16.24 10.09 -7.84
C SER A 137 -16.39 11.52 -7.31
N GLU A 138 -16.62 12.50 -8.19
CA GLU A 138 -17.00 13.87 -7.83
C GLU A 138 -18.50 14.01 -7.53
N GLY A 139 -19.25 12.91 -7.66
CA GLY A 139 -20.67 12.80 -7.39
C GLY A 139 -21.00 12.67 -5.90
N ARG A 140 -22.13 12.03 -5.63
CA ARG A 140 -22.63 11.82 -4.26
C ARG A 140 -23.52 10.59 -4.18
N ILE A 141 -23.74 10.09 -2.97
CA ILE A 141 -24.77 9.08 -2.71
C ILE A 141 -26.08 9.81 -2.44
N ASP A 142 -27.07 9.63 -3.29
CA ASP A 142 -28.36 10.30 -3.17
C ASP A 142 -29.19 9.79 -1.97
N GLN A 143 -30.33 10.43 -1.71
CA GLN A 143 -31.22 10.05 -0.61
C GLN A 143 -31.86 8.67 -0.77
N TRP A 144 -31.83 8.09 -1.98
CA TRP A 144 -32.29 6.73 -2.29
C TRP A 144 -31.14 5.72 -2.30
N GLY A 145 -29.94 6.11 -1.86
CA GLY A 145 -28.80 5.21 -1.74
C GLY A 145 -28.08 4.89 -3.04
N ARG A 146 -28.31 5.65 -4.11
CA ARG A 146 -27.71 5.44 -5.44
C ARG A 146 -26.51 6.35 -5.66
N LEU A 147 -25.60 5.95 -6.53
CA LEU A 147 -24.52 6.83 -6.99
C LEU A 147 -25.09 7.86 -7.97
N GLN A 148 -25.01 9.13 -7.61
CA GLN A 148 -25.50 10.24 -8.42
C GLN A 148 -24.35 11.04 -9.02
N CYS A 149 -24.34 11.13 -10.35
CA CYS A 149 -23.40 11.93 -11.11
C CYS A 149 -23.52 13.42 -10.77
N VAL A 150 -22.37 14.08 -10.56
CA VAL A 150 -22.29 15.50 -10.23
C VAL A 150 -22.87 16.40 -11.32
N TYR A 151 -22.77 15.99 -12.59
CA TYR A 151 -23.04 16.88 -13.71
C TYR A 151 -24.55 17.05 -13.95
N HIS A 152 -25.25 15.97 -14.31
CA HIS A 152 -26.66 16.03 -14.69
C HIS A 152 -27.57 15.24 -13.74
N GLY A 153 -27.03 14.70 -12.65
CA GLY A 153 -27.81 14.00 -11.63
C GLY A 153 -28.30 12.61 -12.03
N TRP A 154 -27.73 12.00 -13.07
CA TRP A 154 -28.02 10.60 -13.43
C TRP A 154 -27.63 9.70 -12.26
N CYS A 155 -28.51 8.77 -11.90
CA CYS A 155 -28.33 7.91 -10.73
C CYS A 155 -28.21 6.44 -11.12
N PHE A 156 -27.27 5.73 -10.50
CA PHE A 156 -26.93 4.34 -10.78
C PHE A 156 -27.07 3.46 -9.53
N ASN A 157 -27.57 2.23 -9.68
CA ASN A 157 -27.55 1.24 -8.60
C ASN A 157 -26.21 0.48 -8.55
N GLY A 158 -26.04 -0.42 -7.59
CA GLY A 158 -24.85 -1.27 -7.41
C GLY A 158 -24.49 -2.20 -8.57
N SER A 159 -25.41 -2.44 -9.50
CA SER A 159 -25.15 -3.20 -10.74
C SER A 159 -24.72 -2.30 -11.91
N GLY A 160 -24.62 -0.99 -11.71
CA GLY A 160 -24.29 -0.01 -12.76
C GLY A 160 -25.47 0.41 -13.63
N ASP A 161 -26.68 -0.11 -13.37
CA ASP A 161 -27.86 0.28 -14.14
C ASP A 161 -28.25 1.73 -13.83
N CYS A 162 -28.54 2.51 -14.87
CA CYS A 162 -29.19 3.80 -14.68
C CYS A 162 -30.60 3.59 -14.13
N LYS A 163 -30.90 4.14 -12.96
CA LYS A 163 -32.23 4.05 -12.34
C LYS A 163 -33.02 5.34 -12.43
N PHE A 164 -32.35 6.46 -12.68
CA PHE A 164 -33.02 7.75 -12.73
C PHE A 164 -32.21 8.78 -13.52
N ILE A 165 -32.94 9.49 -14.38
CA ILE A 165 -32.45 10.64 -15.15
C ILE A 165 -33.41 11.79 -14.84
N PRO A 166 -32.99 12.83 -14.10
CA PRO A 166 -33.90 13.89 -13.68
C PRO A 166 -34.57 14.63 -14.84
N GLN A 167 -33.92 14.66 -16.00
CA GLN A 167 -34.40 15.36 -17.20
C GLN A 167 -35.27 14.48 -18.12
N ALA A 168 -35.42 13.18 -17.82
CA ALA A 168 -36.28 12.31 -18.61
C ALA A 168 -37.76 12.52 -18.20
N PRO A 169 -38.69 12.70 -19.16
CA PRO A 169 -40.10 12.83 -18.83
C PRO A 169 -40.65 11.52 -18.25
N PRO A 170 -41.56 11.57 -17.27
CA PRO A 170 -42.17 10.37 -16.67
C PRO A 170 -42.82 9.43 -17.71
N ASP A 171 -43.48 10.01 -18.71
CA ASP A 171 -44.18 9.30 -19.79
C ASP A 171 -43.29 9.08 -21.03
N GLY A 172 -41.98 9.33 -20.91
CA GLY A 172 -41.02 9.15 -21.99
C GLY A 172 -40.67 7.68 -22.25
N PRO A 173 -39.92 7.39 -23.33
CA PRO A 173 -39.29 6.09 -23.48
C PRO A 173 -38.44 5.78 -22.25
N PRO A 174 -38.26 4.50 -21.87
CA PRO A 174 -37.56 4.12 -20.65
C PRO A 174 -36.05 4.30 -20.81
N VAL A 175 -35.58 5.55 -20.90
CA VAL A 175 -34.19 5.88 -21.26
C VAL A 175 -33.19 5.30 -20.26
N HIS A 176 -33.60 5.23 -19.00
CA HIS A 176 -32.81 4.64 -17.91
C HIS A 176 -32.64 3.11 -18.05
N THR A 177 -33.45 2.41 -18.87
CA THR A 177 -33.28 0.95 -19.09
C THR A 177 -32.37 0.62 -20.28
N PHE A 178 -31.87 1.61 -21.03
CA PHE A 178 -30.95 1.34 -22.13
C PHE A 178 -29.57 0.95 -21.62
N LYS A 179 -28.97 -0.08 -22.22
CA LYS A 179 -27.63 -0.54 -21.86
C LYS A 179 -26.55 0.54 -22.01
N LYS A 180 -26.69 1.45 -22.97
CA LYS A 180 -25.78 2.59 -23.15
C LYS A 180 -25.88 3.64 -22.04
N ALA A 181 -26.94 3.60 -21.23
CA ALA A 181 -27.09 4.46 -20.07
C ALA A 181 -26.47 3.83 -18.81
N CYS A 182 -26.08 2.56 -18.82
CA CYS A 182 -25.45 1.89 -17.69
C CYS A 182 -23.95 2.24 -17.61
N VAL A 183 -23.42 2.36 -16.40
CA VAL A 183 -21.99 2.44 -16.14
C VAL A 183 -21.41 1.03 -16.01
N ALA A 184 -20.16 0.83 -16.42
CA ALA A 184 -19.50 -0.45 -16.22
C ALA A 184 -19.28 -0.71 -14.72
N ALA A 185 -19.79 -1.83 -14.25
CA ALA A 185 -19.63 -2.28 -12.87
C ALA A 185 -18.69 -3.48 -12.80
N TYR A 186 -17.68 -3.40 -11.95
CA TYR A 186 -16.69 -4.46 -11.78
C TYR A 186 -17.12 -5.42 -10.66
N PRO A 187 -16.87 -6.74 -10.81
CA PRO A 187 -17.01 -7.66 -9.70
C PRO A 187 -16.17 -7.16 -8.53
N THR A 188 -16.82 -6.99 -7.38
CA THR A 188 -16.26 -6.35 -6.19
C THR A 188 -16.49 -7.25 -4.99
N THR A 189 -15.51 -7.32 -4.09
CA THR A 189 -15.68 -7.98 -2.80
C THR A 189 -14.87 -7.32 -1.71
N VAL A 190 -15.32 -7.45 -0.46
CA VAL A 190 -14.52 -7.10 0.71
C VAL A 190 -13.97 -8.38 1.30
N GLN A 191 -12.64 -8.51 1.33
CA GLN A 191 -11.96 -9.64 1.96
C GLN A 191 -10.76 -9.11 2.76
N ASN A 192 -10.62 -9.62 4.00
CA ASN A 192 -9.60 -9.17 4.95
C ASN A 192 -9.52 -7.63 5.05
N ASP A 193 -10.68 -6.97 5.28
CA ASP A 193 -10.85 -5.51 5.39
C ASP A 193 -10.34 -4.66 4.22
N ILE A 194 -10.17 -5.25 3.04
CA ILE A 194 -9.76 -4.57 1.81
C ILE A 194 -10.86 -4.71 0.77
N VAL A 195 -11.15 -3.63 0.03
CA VAL A 195 -11.98 -3.67 -1.18
C VAL A 195 -11.14 -4.22 -2.32
N TRP A 196 -11.60 -5.30 -2.93
CA TRP A 196 -10.98 -5.93 -4.10
C TRP A 196 -11.89 -5.78 -5.31
N PHE A 197 -11.31 -5.64 -6.49
CA PHE A 197 -12.03 -5.67 -7.75
C PHE A 197 -11.37 -6.60 -8.76
N TRP A 198 -12.19 -7.11 -9.68
CA TRP A 198 -11.75 -7.84 -10.86
C TRP A 198 -11.76 -6.88 -12.06
N PRO A 199 -10.66 -6.69 -12.79
CA PRO A 199 -10.50 -5.64 -13.82
C PRO A 199 -11.16 -6.01 -15.14
N ASN A 200 -12.33 -6.65 -15.10
CA ASN A 200 -13.17 -6.95 -16.26
C ASN A 200 -14.65 -6.89 -15.86
N SER A 201 -15.39 -5.98 -16.49
CA SER A 201 -16.81 -5.71 -16.23
C SER A 201 -17.76 -6.50 -17.13
N SER A 202 -17.25 -7.41 -17.98
CA SER A 202 -18.10 -8.25 -18.83
C SER A 202 -19.08 -9.08 -17.97
N PRO A 203 -20.34 -9.22 -18.38
CA PRO A 203 -21.35 -9.98 -17.64
C PRO A 203 -20.94 -11.43 -17.30
N GLU A 204 -20.07 -12.06 -18.09
CA GLU A 204 -19.55 -13.40 -17.82
C GLU A 204 -18.74 -13.53 -16.52
N TYR A 205 -18.17 -12.42 -16.03
CA TYR A 205 -17.39 -12.39 -14.79
C TYR A 205 -18.20 -11.95 -13.58
N LYS A 206 -19.51 -11.70 -13.72
CA LYS A 206 -20.35 -11.24 -12.60
C LYS A 206 -20.25 -12.15 -11.37
N ASP A 207 -20.15 -13.46 -11.59
CA ASP A 207 -20.09 -14.48 -10.54
C ASP A 207 -18.66 -15.02 -10.32
N ILE A 208 -17.62 -14.30 -10.76
CA ILE A 208 -16.21 -14.74 -10.69
C ILE A 208 -15.76 -15.12 -9.27
N LEU A 209 -16.34 -14.51 -8.22
CA LEU A 209 -16.06 -14.89 -6.83
C LEU A 209 -16.33 -16.38 -6.53
N SER A 210 -17.23 -17.01 -7.27
CA SER A 210 -17.61 -18.42 -7.05
C SER A 210 -16.52 -19.38 -7.50
N SER A 211 -15.75 -19.02 -8.53
CA SER A 211 -14.67 -19.84 -9.09
C SER A 211 -13.28 -19.37 -8.65
N LYS A 212 -13.08 -18.06 -8.49
CA LYS A 212 -11.80 -17.47 -8.10
C LYS A 212 -12.00 -16.34 -7.09
N LYS A 213 -11.39 -16.47 -5.92
CA LYS A 213 -11.43 -15.47 -4.85
C LYS A 213 -10.10 -14.70 -4.76
N PRO A 214 -10.08 -13.49 -4.16
CA PRO A 214 -8.83 -12.85 -3.80
C PRO A 214 -7.99 -13.75 -2.87
N PRO A 215 -6.67 -13.57 -2.81
CA PRO A 215 -5.82 -14.27 -1.84
C PRO A 215 -6.31 -14.07 -0.40
N TYR A 216 -6.48 -15.15 0.35
CA TYR A 216 -7.00 -15.14 1.72
C TYR A 216 -5.88 -15.29 2.74
N ILE A 217 -5.86 -14.41 3.74
CA ILE A 217 -4.85 -14.41 4.81
C ILE A 217 -5.56 -14.57 6.16
N ALA A 218 -5.53 -15.79 6.70
CA ALA A 218 -6.28 -16.15 7.90
C ALA A 218 -5.95 -15.28 9.13
N GLU A 219 -4.69 -14.85 9.27
CA GLU A 219 -4.25 -14.02 10.39
C GLU A 219 -4.87 -12.62 10.39
N LEU A 220 -5.42 -12.16 9.25
CA LEU A 220 -6.17 -10.92 9.20
C LEU A 220 -7.58 -11.08 9.76
N ASP A 221 -8.18 -12.27 9.81
CA ASP A 221 -9.52 -12.45 10.37
C ASP A 221 -9.50 -13.08 11.77
N ASP A 222 -8.32 -13.46 12.26
CA ASP A 222 -8.12 -13.99 13.60
C ASP A 222 -8.17 -12.85 14.65
N PRO A 223 -9.15 -12.87 15.59
CA PRO A 223 -9.29 -11.84 16.61
C PRO A 223 -8.15 -11.80 17.63
N SER A 224 -7.28 -12.82 17.66
CA SER A 224 -6.07 -12.82 18.48
C SER A 224 -4.94 -11.96 17.90
N TYR A 225 -5.05 -11.57 16.63
CA TYR A 225 -4.12 -10.66 15.97
C TYR A 225 -4.65 -9.24 15.99
N ILE A 226 -3.75 -8.29 16.24
CA ILE A 226 -4.02 -6.90 15.91
C ILE A 226 -3.62 -6.64 14.46
N LYS A 227 -4.47 -5.91 13.73
CA LYS A 227 -4.22 -5.48 12.36
C LYS A 227 -4.49 -3.99 12.26
N THR A 228 -3.46 -3.24 11.86
CA THR A 228 -3.60 -1.83 11.50
C THR A 228 -3.12 -1.70 10.07
N MET A 229 -4.01 -1.25 9.20
CA MET A 229 -3.70 -1.02 7.79
C MET A 229 -3.29 0.43 7.56
N GLY A 230 -2.34 0.60 6.65
CA GLY A 230 -2.03 1.87 6.02
C GLY A 230 -1.96 1.68 4.51
N ASN A 231 -2.01 2.78 3.78
CA ASN A 231 -1.78 2.77 2.33
C ASN A 231 -0.99 4.01 1.92
N ARG A 232 -0.23 3.90 0.83
CA ARG A 232 0.52 5.02 0.24
C ARG A 232 0.73 4.81 -1.26
N GLU A 233 0.64 5.88 -2.03
CA GLU A 233 1.02 5.90 -3.44
C GLU A 233 2.45 6.40 -3.62
N PHE A 234 3.12 5.86 -4.64
CA PHE A 234 4.51 6.12 -4.94
C PHE A 234 4.69 6.54 -6.41
N PRO A 235 5.61 7.48 -6.70
CA PRO A 235 5.92 7.97 -8.03
C PRO A 235 6.96 7.08 -8.75
N PHE A 236 6.84 5.76 -8.59
CA PHE A 236 7.64 4.77 -9.31
C PHE A 236 6.82 3.50 -9.58
N GLY A 237 7.28 2.72 -10.56
CA GLY A 237 6.60 1.53 -11.08
C GLY A 237 6.38 0.44 -10.04
N TYR A 238 5.42 -0.43 -10.32
CA TYR A 238 5.03 -1.53 -9.44
C TYR A 238 6.12 -2.61 -9.33
N GLU A 239 6.91 -2.80 -10.38
CA GLU A 239 8.03 -3.73 -10.45
C GLU A 239 9.11 -3.34 -9.44
N ILE A 240 9.46 -2.06 -9.43
CA ILE A 240 10.45 -1.46 -8.52
C ILE A 240 9.97 -1.52 -7.07
N LEU A 241 8.67 -1.27 -6.83
CA LEU A 241 8.07 -1.44 -5.51
C LEU A 241 8.22 -2.88 -5.02
N ILE A 242 7.93 -3.88 -5.86
CA ILE A 242 8.07 -5.28 -5.46
C ILE A 242 9.52 -5.63 -5.19
N GLU A 243 10.43 -5.29 -6.10
CA GLU A 243 11.87 -5.57 -5.96
C GLU A 243 12.41 -5.03 -4.63
N ASN A 244 12.10 -3.77 -4.32
CA ASN A 244 12.49 -3.17 -3.05
C ASN A 244 11.92 -3.92 -1.83
N LEU A 245 10.64 -4.30 -1.86
CA LEU A 245 9.99 -4.95 -0.71
C LEU A 245 10.44 -6.40 -0.51
N VAL A 246 10.83 -7.10 -1.59
CA VAL A 246 11.35 -8.46 -1.50
C VAL A 246 12.83 -8.49 -1.16
N ASP A 247 13.59 -7.44 -1.47
CA ASP A 247 15.01 -7.32 -1.15
C ASP A 247 15.21 -6.77 0.27
N PRO A 248 15.72 -7.56 1.20
CA PRO A 248 16.03 -7.11 2.54
C PRO A 248 17.45 -6.55 2.73
N ALA A 249 18.31 -6.63 1.70
CA ALA A 249 19.69 -6.20 1.81
C ALA A 249 19.80 -4.68 2.01
N HIS A 250 18.86 -3.90 1.49
CA HIS A 250 18.81 -2.45 1.70
C HIS A 250 18.47 -2.04 3.13
N VAL A 251 17.81 -2.90 3.93
CA VAL A 251 17.23 -2.53 5.24
C VAL A 251 18.25 -1.89 6.22
N PRO A 252 19.47 -2.44 6.42
CA PRO A 252 20.45 -1.82 7.32
C PRO A 252 20.95 -0.45 6.85
N TYR A 253 20.85 -0.17 5.55
CA TYR A 253 21.39 1.03 4.91
C TYR A 253 20.31 2.11 4.72
N ALA A 254 19.24 1.81 3.98
CA ALA A 254 18.16 2.75 3.69
C ALA A 254 17.38 3.12 4.96
N HIS A 255 17.13 2.14 5.84
CA HIS A 255 16.39 2.35 7.09
C HIS A 255 17.29 2.53 8.30
N PHE A 256 18.53 3.00 8.10
CA PHE A 256 19.50 3.15 9.16
C PHE A 256 18.95 4.03 10.30
N LYS A 257 19.01 3.51 11.53
CA LYS A 257 18.43 4.09 12.77
C LYS A 257 16.90 4.20 12.80
N LEU A 258 16.19 3.82 11.74
CA LEU A 258 14.72 3.73 11.72
C LEU A 258 14.24 2.33 12.14
N LEU A 259 14.96 1.30 11.71
CA LEU A 259 14.71 -0.09 12.10
C LEU A 259 15.86 -0.65 12.95
N PRO A 260 15.60 -1.60 13.87
CA PRO A 260 16.65 -2.32 14.56
C PRO A 260 17.53 -3.04 13.55
N GLY A 261 18.83 -2.71 13.52
CA GLY A 261 19.79 -3.44 12.70
C GLY A 261 19.91 -4.91 13.13
N PRO A 262 20.45 -5.79 12.27
CA PRO A 262 20.59 -7.20 12.58
C PRO A 262 21.41 -7.43 13.87
N PRO A 263 21.24 -8.59 14.54
CA PRO A 263 21.97 -8.91 15.76
C PRO A 263 23.48 -8.76 15.55
N ALA A 264 24.20 -8.20 16.52
CA ALA A 264 25.64 -7.93 16.40
C ALA A 264 26.47 -9.16 15.99
N LYS A 265 26.04 -10.37 16.39
CA LYS A 265 26.67 -11.65 16.03
C LYS A 265 26.61 -12.00 14.54
N ASN A 266 25.66 -11.42 13.80
CA ASN A 266 25.45 -11.67 12.38
C ASN A 266 26.03 -10.54 11.51
N ARG A 267 26.59 -9.48 12.11
CA ARG A 267 27.17 -8.36 11.36
C ARG A 267 28.56 -8.71 10.87
N VAL A 268 28.86 -8.37 9.63
CA VAL A 268 30.23 -8.37 9.15
C VAL A 268 30.99 -7.30 9.93
N LYS A 269 32.06 -7.68 10.64
CA LYS A 269 32.80 -6.79 11.57
C LYS A 269 33.32 -5.49 10.92
N LEU A 270 33.50 -5.50 9.60
CA LEU A 270 33.98 -4.35 8.83
C LEU A 270 32.84 -3.41 8.38
N ASP A 271 31.60 -3.87 8.39
CA ASP A 271 30.44 -3.09 7.97
C ASP A 271 29.79 -2.41 9.18
N ARG A 272 29.77 -1.08 9.17
CA ARG A 272 29.30 -0.28 10.31
C ARG A 272 27.77 -0.31 10.43
N GLU A 273 27.09 -0.37 9.30
CA GLU A 273 25.63 -0.31 9.16
C GLU A 273 24.96 -1.66 9.50
N GLY A 274 25.70 -2.76 9.40
CA GLY A 274 25.32 -4.11 9.80
C GLY A 274 24.94 -5.03 8.64
N GLY A 275 25.43 -4.80 7.42
CA GLY A 275 25.32 -5.70 6.29
C GLY A 275 25.81 -7.11 6.61
N ALA A 276 25.12 -8.10 6.04
CA ALA A 276 25.42 -9.51 6.21
C ALA A 276 24.92 -10.31 5.00
N PRO A 277 25.55 -11.45 4.66
CA PRO A 277 25.00 -12.39 3.68
C PRO A 277 23.58 -12.83 4.07
N ILE A 278 22.72 -12.96 3.07
CA ILE A 278 21.31 -13.29 3.25
C ILE A 278 21.02 -14.58 2.50
N ASP A 279 20.88 -15.67 3.24
CA ASP A 279 20.53 -16.96 2.67
C ASP A 279 19.01 -17.00 2.41
N ILE A 280 18.66 -17.22 1.14
CA ILE A 280 17.28 -17.39 0.67
C ILE A 280 17.20 -18.72 -0.05
N THR A 281 16.32 -19.61 0.41
CA THR A 281 16.04 -20.87 -0.29
C THR A 281 14.69 -20.76 -0.97
N ILE A 282 14.67 -20.77 -2.30
CA ILE A 282 13.44 -20.79 -3.08
C ILE A 282 12.91 -22.23 -3.09
N ASN A 283 11.76 -22.43 -2.48
CA ASN A 283 11.10 -23.73 -2.38
C ASN A 283 10.14 -23.97 -3.57
N LYS A 284 9.51 -22.90 -4.08
CA LYS A 284 8.60 -22.93 -5.23
C LYS A 284 8.70 -21.60 -5.98
N LEU A 285 8.70 -21.65 -7.31
CA LEU A 285 8.63 -20.48 -8.19
C LEU A 285 7.81 -20.86 -9.43
N ASP A 286 6.72 -20.13 -9.68
CA ASP A 286 5.87 -20.29 -10.86
C ASP A 286 5.15 -18.97 -11.19
N LYS A 287 4.22 -19.00 -12.16
CA LYS A 287 3.45 -17.83 -12.59
C LYS A 287 2.54 -17.26 -11.48
N GLU A 288 2.22 -18.03 -10.46
CA GLU A 288 1.41 -17.60 -9.32
C GLU A 288 2.27 -16.94 -8.22
N GLY A 289 3.59 -16.96 -8.37
CA GLY A 289 4.55 -16.26 -7.53
C GLY A 289 5.65 -17.17 -6.98
N PHE A 290 6.08 -16.92 -5.74
CA PHE A 290 7.15 -17.71 -5.13
C PHE A 290 6.92 -18.00 -3.65
N HIS A 291 7.52 -19.11 -3.20
CA HIS A 291 7.62 -19.51 -1.81
C HIS A 291 9.09 -19.70 -1.47
N ALA A 292 9.56 -19.01 -0.43
CA ALA A 292 10.95 -19.07 0.00
C ALA A 292 11.07 -19.19 1.53
N SER A 293 12.11 -19.89 1.97
CA SER A 293 12.52 -19.97 3.37
C SER A 293 13.64 -18.98 3.64
N ARG A 294 13.51 -18.19 4.72
CA ARG A 294 14.49 -17.18 5.10
C ARG A 294 14.55 -16.97 6.60
N PHE A 295 15.74 -16.97 7.20
CA PHE A 295 15.96 -16.75 8.64
C PHE A 295 15.05 -17.58 9.58
N GLY A 296 14.71 -18.81 9.18
CA GLY A 296 13.79 -19.68 9.93
C GLY A 296 12.31 -19.29 9.84
N GLY A 297 11.96 -18.33 8.98
CA GLY A 297 10.60 -17.95 8.60
C GLY A 297 10.28 -18.31 7.15
N ILE A 298 9.03 -18.06 6.78
CA ILE A 298 8.48 -18.33 5.45
C ILE A 298 8.11 -16.99 4.81
N THR A 299 8.55 -16.81 3.56
CA THR A 299 8.17 -15.69 2.70
C THR A 299 7.44 -16.21 1.48
N ASN A 300 6.34 -15.55 1.14
CA ASN A 300 5.53 -15.86 -0.03
C ASN A 300 5.27 -14.57 -0.81
N PHE A 301 5.33 -14.66 -2.12
CA PHE A 301 4.69 -13.72 -3.00
C PHE A 301 3.59 -14.46 -3.76
N MET A 302 2.35 -13.97 -3.69
CA MET A 302 1.21 -14.45 -4.44
C MET A 302 0.88 -13.38 -5.49
N ALA A 303 1.13 -13.71 -6.74
CA ALA A 303 0.94 -12.82 -7.86
C ALA A 303 -0.55 -12.41 -8.00
N PRO A 304 -0.83 -11.17 -8.45
CA PRO A 304 0.16 -10.13 -8.72
C PRO A 304 0.50 -9.30 -7.47
N CYS A 305 -0.31 -9.28 -6.42
CA CYS A 305 -0.23 -8.16 -5.47
C CYS A 305 0.35 -8.50 -4.11
N VAL A 306 0.42 -9.75 -3.66
CA VAL A 306 0.51 -10.02 -2.21
C VAL A 306 1.85 -10.57 -1.82
N TYR A 307 2.63 -9.79 -1.08
CA TYR A 307 3.82 -10.26 -0.38
C TYR A 307 3.50 -10.51 1.10
N LYS A 308 3.88 -11.69 1.60
CA LYS A 308 3.72 -12.13 2.98
C LYS A 308 5.04 -12.69 3.50
N SER A 309 5.60 -12.10 4.55
CA SER A 309 6.68 -12.70 5.31
C SER A 309 6.25 -12.92 6.76
N ALA A 310 6.40 -14.15 7.25
CA ALA A 310 6.03 -14.53 8.61
C ALA A 310 7.27 -14.79 9.45
N PHE A 311 7.28 -14.26 10.68
CA PHE A 311 8.33 -14.50 11.65
C PHE A 311 7.74 -14.96 12.99
N GLY A 312 8.39 -15.96 13.59
CA GLY A 312 8.07 -16.47 14.92
C GLY A 312 9.03 -15.93 15.96
N LEU A 313 8.52 -15.59 17.14
CA LEU A 313 9.32 -15.36 18.33
C LEU A 313 9.10 -16.50 19.31
N PRO A 314 10.15 -16.92 20.06
CA PRO A 314 9.98 -17.92 21.11
C PRO A 314 8.96 -17.42 22.15
N PRO A 315 8.21 -18.34 22.77
CA PRO A 315 7.29 -18.00 23.86
C PRO A 315 8.07 -17.41 25.04
N LYS A 316 7.47 -16.46 25.78
CA LYS A 316 8.16 -15.87 26.95
C LYS A 316 8.26 -16.87 28.12
N LYS A 317 7.30 -17.79 28.21
CA LYS A 317 7.23 -18.88 29.20
C LYS A 317 6.65 -20.13 28.53
N GLY A 318 7.06 -21.33 28.99
CA GLY A 318 6.82 -22.61 28.30
C GLY A 318 5.36 -23.00 28.01
N ASN A 319 4.37 -22.33 28.59
CA ASN A 319 2.94 -22.57 28.34
C ASN A 319 2.23 -21.44 27.58
N GLU A 320 2.94 -20.39 27.16
CA GLU A 320 2.33 -19.30 26.40
C GLU A 320 2.21 -19.65 24.90
N PRO A 321 1.16 -19.15 24.21
CA PRO A 321 1.01 -19.35 22.78
C PRO A 321 2.22 -18.80 22.01
N GLN A 322 2.55 -19.45 20.88
CA GLN A 322 3.63 -19.02 20.02
C GLN A 322 3.39 -17.58 19.54
N ARG A 323 4.38 -16.71 19.75
CA ARG A 323 4.32 -15.32 19.31
C ARG A 323 4.63 -15.26 17.82
N ARG A 324 3.70 -14.72 17.04
CA ARG A 324 3.79 -14.64 15.58
C ARG A 324 3.54 -13.21 15.12
N GLY A 325 4.35 -12.78 14.17
CA GLY A 325 4.21 -11.52 13.48
C GLY A 325 4.30 -11.74 11.98
N LEU A 326 3.55 -10.94 11.23
CA LEU A 326 3.53 -10.95 9.78
C LEU A 326 3.91 -9.58 9.26
N LEU A 327 4.61 -9.58 8.14
CA LEU A 327 4.80 -8.46 7.25
C LEU A 327 3.93 -8.72 6.03
N LEU A 328 2.89 -7.91 5.83
CA LEU A 328 1.96 -8.05 4.71
C LEU A 328 1.96 -6.78 3.88
N PHE A 329 2.23 -6.95 2.60
CA PHE A 329 2.23 -5.90 1.60
C PHE A 329 1.33 -6.32 0.44
N PHE A 330 0.46 -5.40 0.04
CA PHE A 330 -0.32 -5.50 -1.18
C PHE A 330 0.19 -4.42 -2.14
N CYS A 331 1.00 -4.84 -3.11
CA CYS A 331 1.60 -4.02 -4.14
C CYS A 331 0.60 -3.88 -5.29
N VAL A 332 0.14 -2.67 -5.54
CA VAL A 332 -0.91 -2.37 -6.52
C VAL A 332 -0.30 -1.60 -7.68
N PRO A 333 -0.37 -2.10 -8.92
CA PRO A 333 -0.05 -1.29 -10.09
C PRO A 333 -1.10 -0.19 -10.21
N VAL A 334 -0.70 1.08 -10.15
CA VAL A 334 -1.62 2.22 -10.31
C VAL A 334 -1.67 2.62 -11.78
N GLY A 335 -0.50 2.77 -12.41
CA GLY A 335 -0.34 3.09 -13.82
C GLY A 335 1.15 3.13 -14.17
N PRO A 336 1.52 3.46 -15.42
CA PRO A 336 2.93 3.57 -15.79
C PRO A 336 3.70 4.50 -14.85
N GLY A 337 4.77 3.99 -14.25
CA GLY A 337 5.60 4.75 -13.29
C GLY A 337 4.93 5.11 -11.96
N LYS A 338 3.78 4.50 -11.62
CA LYS A 338 3.07 4.74 -10.37
C LYS A 338 2.59 3.44 -9.74
N SER A 339 2.73 3.34 -8.43
CA SER A 339 2.29 2.20 -7.66
C SER A 339 1.63 2.63 -6.35
N ARG A 340 0.87 1.73 -5.73
CA ARG A 340 0.31 1.91 -4.40
C ARG A 340 0.68 0.72 -3.55
N LEU A 341 1.10 0.97 -2.32
CA LEU A 341 1.31 -0.04 -1.31
C LEU A 341 0.20 0.05 -0.28
N ILE A 342 -0.52 -1.03 -0.07
CA ILE A 342 -1.32 -1.24 1.15
C ILE A 342 -0.50 -2.15 2.06
N TYR A 343 -0.33 -1.78 3.32
CA TYR A 343 0.52 -2.53 4.24
C TYR A 343 -0.17 -2.76 5.58
N THR A 344 0.14 -3.87 6.22
CA THR A 344 -0.27 -4.20 7.58
C THR A 344 0.75 -5.14 8.22
N PHE A 345 0.85 -5.06 9.55
CA PHE A 345 1.80 -5.85 10.32
C PHE A 345 1.10 -6.68 11.40
N PRO A 346 0.32 -7.71 11.02
CA PRO A 346 -0.45 -8.47 11.99
C PRO A 346 0.44 -9.13 13.03
N ARG A 347 0.06 -9.04 14.30
CA ARG A 347 0.77 -9.71 15.39
C ARG A 347 -0.17 -10.14 16.49
N ASN A 348 0.11 -11.28 17.12
CA ASN A 348 -0.64 -11.79 18.28
C ASN A 348 0.02 -11.45 19.63
N PHE A 349 1.03 -10.58 19.62
CA PHE A 349 1.77 -10.16 20.81
C PHE A 349 1.88 -8.65 20.88
N GLY A 350 2.03 -8.11 22.10
CA GLY A 350 2.13 -6.67 22.29
C GLY A 350 0.84 -5.91 21.97
N VAL A 351 -0.29 -6.62 21.86
CA VAL A 351 -1.62 -6.11 21.47
C VAL A 351 -2.10 -4.96 22.37
N TRP A 352 -1.64 -4.90 23.63
CA TRP A 352 -1.98 -3.81 24.54
C TRP A 352 -1.50 -2.44 24.03
N MET A 353 -0.41 -2.39 23.26
CA MET A 353 0.12 -1.14 22.72
C MET A 353 -0.88 -0.47 21.78
N ASP A 354 -1.57 -1.25 20.94
CA ASP A 354 -2.55 -0.75 19.99
C ASP A 354 -3.85 -0.25 20.65
N ARG A 355 -4.10 -0.62 21.92
CA ARG A 355 -5.20 -0.03 22.71
C ARG A 355 -4.90 1.37 23.24
N ILE A 356 -3.62 1.73 23.32
CA ILE A 356 -3.15 2.98 23.94
C ILE A 356 -2.62 3.94 22.87
N MET A 357 -1.97 3.40 21.85
CA MET A 357 -1.35 4.17 20.78
C MET A 357 -2.37 4.41 19.66
N PRO A 358 -2.69 5.67 19.33
CA PRO A 358 -3.61 5.95 18.24
C PRO A 358 -2.99 5.60 16.88
N ARG A 359 -3.84 5.22 15.91
CA ARG A 359 -3.45 4.79 14.55
C ARG A 359 -2.46 5.73 13.88
N TRP A 360 -2.61 7.05 14.04
CA TRP A 360 -1.74 8.04 13.41
C TRP A 360 -0.28 7.98 13.89
N VAL A 361 0.01 7.45 15.10
CA VAL A 361 1.39 7.27 15.56
C VAL A 361 2.07 6.15 14.77
N PHE A 362 1.38 5.03 14.57
CA PHE A 362 1.87 3.96 13.71
C PHE A 362 2.08 4.49 12.29
N HIS A 363 1.13 5.26 11.76
CA HIS A 363 1.26 5.90 10.46
C HIS A 363 2.53 6.76 10.36
N LEU A 364 2.83 7.62 11.34
CA LEU A 364 4.07 8.43 11.33
C LEU A 364 5.34 7.58 11.30
N SER A 365 5.41 6.51 12.11
CA SER A 365 6.59 5.63 12.12
C SER A 365 6.79 4.90 10.80
N GLN A 366 5.71 4.40 10.20
CA GLN A 366 5.78 3.64 8.95
C GLN A 366 6.12 4.55 7.76
N ASN A 367 5.58 5.77 7.72
CA ASN A 367 5.92 6.70 6.67
C ASN A 367 7.40 7.09 6.68
N ARG A 368 8.06 7.19 7.84
CA ARG A 368 9.51 7.45 7.88
C ARG A 368 10.32 6.34 7.18
N ILE A 369 9.89 5.09 7.30
CA ILE A 369 10.53 3.95 6.63
C ILE A 369 10.30 4.07 5.13
N LEU A 370 9.04 4.24 4.70
CA LEU A 370 8.70 4.37 3.29
C LEU A 370 9.35 5.62 2.63
N ASP A 371 9.46 6.73 3.36
CA ASP A 371 10.11 7.95 2.87
C ASP A 371 11.62 7.75 2.67
N SER A 372 12.25 6.83 3.41
CA SER A 372 13.68 6.52 3.23
C SER A 372 13.97 5.70 1.97
N ASP A 373 12.99 4.94 1.47
CA ASP A 373 13.08 4.30 0.14
C ASP A 373 12.72 5.27 -0.97
N LEU A 374 11.67 6.05 -0.76
CA LEU A 374 11.02 6.87 -1.78
C LEU A 374 11.99 7.71 -2.59
N TYR A 375 12.87 8.45 -1.91
CA TYR A 375 13.82 9.33 -2.60
C TYR A 375 14.81 8.55 -3.48
N LEU A 376 15.36 7.45 -2.96
CA LEU A 376 16.35 6.65 -3.67
C LEU A 376 15.74 5.98 -4.91
N LEU A 377 14.60 5.32 -4.73
CA LEU A 377 13.91 4.61 -5.81
C LEU A 377 13.39 5.56 -6.89
N HIS A 378 12.92 6.76 -6.50
CA HIS A 378 12.49 7.75 -7.47
C HIS A 378 13.64 8.24 -8.36
N LEU A 379 14.84 8.44 -7.79
CA LEU A 379 16.02 8.82 -8.55
C LEU A 379 16.55 7.71 -9.46
N GLU A 380 16.46 6.46 -9.01
CA GLU A 380 16.88 5.29 -9.79
C GLU A 380 16.11 5.18 -11.11
N VAL A 381 14.79 5.41 -11.07
CA VAL A 381 13.91 5.30 -12.24
C VAL A 381 13.77 6.60 -13.03
N THR A 382 14.22 7.73 -12.46
CA THR A 382 14.17 9.05 -13.09
C THR A 382 15.60 9.58 -13.24
N PRO A 383 16.33 9.18 -14.30
CA PRO A 383 17.66 9.72 -14.54
C PRO A 383 17.57 11.24 -14.63
N LEU A 384 18.46 11.94 -13.93
CA LEU A 384 18.59 13.38 -14.08
C LEU A 384 18.92 13.71 -15.54
N PRO A 385 18.29 14.74 -16.13
CA PRO A 385 18.46 15.10 -17.54
C PRO A 385 19.89 15.51 -17.90
#